data_AF-A0A926HGB7-F1
#
_entry.id   AF-A0A926HGB7-F1
#
_cell.length_a   1.000
_cell.length_b   1.000
_cell.length_c   1.000
_cell.angle_alpha   90.00
_cell.angle_beta   90.00
_cell.angle_gamma   90.00
#
_symmetry.space_group_name_H-M   'P 1'
#
loop_
_entity.id
_entity.type
_entity.pdbx_description
1 polymer ?
#
loop_
_entity_poly.entity_id
_entity_poly.type
_entity_poly.pdbx_seq_one_letter_code
_entity_poly.pdbx_strand_id
1 'polypeptide(L)'
;MTEDKRHYTIIIIGGGPIGLACALEAKKAGFDYLIIEKGCLVNSLYNYPVTMTFFSTSERLELDGIPFTSIHAKPKRGEALEYYRRVA
;
A
#
# COMPACT_ATOMS: atom_id res chain seq x y z
N MET A 1 -0.03 -35.67 -6.62
CA MET A 1 -0.10 -34.21 -6.80
C MET A 1 1.00 -33.61 -5.94
N THR A 2 2.14 -33.29 -6.53
CA THR A 2 3.26 -32.66 -5.83
C THR A 2 2.91 -31.19 -5.59
N GLU A 3 2.82 -30.78 -4.33
CA GLU A 3 2.70 -29.36 -3.96
C GLU A 3 3.95 -28.62 -4.44
N ASP A 4 3.77 -27.77 -5.46
CA ASP A 4 4.80 -26.84 -5.91
C ASP A 4 4.91 -25.72 -4.87
N LYS A 5 5.78 -25.91 -3.88
CA LYS A 5 6.05 -24.90 -2.86
C LYS A 5 6.81 -23.76 -3.51
N ARG A 6 6.13 -22.65 -3.78
CA ARG A 6 6.80 -21.40 -4.16
C ARG A 6 7.59 -20.87 -2.96
N HIS A 7 8.90 -20.78 -3.13
CA HIS A 7 9.77 -20.07 -2.21
C HIS A 7 9.79 -18.59 -2.60
N TYR A 8 9.58 -17.71 -1.62
CA TYR A 8 9.74 -16.27 -1.76
C TYR A 8 10.94 -15.83 -0.93
N THR A 9 11.83 -15.01 -1.48
CA THR A 9 12.96 -14.44 -0.71
C THR A 9 12.47 -13.52 0.41
N ILE A 10 11.39 -12.77 0.17
CA ILE A 10 10.84 -11.82 1.14
C ILE A 10 9.34 -12.08 1.36
N ILE A 11 8.94 -12.17 2.63
CA ILE A 11 7.52 -12.15 3.03
C ILE A 11 7.24 -10.83 3.75
N ILE A 12 6.24 -10.08 3.27
CA ILE A 12 5.80 -8.82 3.86
C ILE A 12 4.45 -9.05 4.54
N ILE A 13 4.40 -8.89 5.86
CA ILE A 13 3.17 -9.06 6.62
C ILE A 13 2.50 -7.69 6.80
N GLY A 14 1.39 -7.49 6.09
CA GLY A 14 0.60 -6.26 6.06
C GLY A 14 0.62 -5.59 4.70
N GLY A 15 -0.55 -5.43 4.09
CA GLY A 15 -0.79 -4.75 2.81
C GLY A 15 -1.18 -3.28 3.00
N GLY A 16 -0.66 -2.65 4.05
CA GLY A 16 -0.81 -1.21 4.29
C GLY A 16 0.15 -0.37 3.45
N PRO A 17 0.10 0.97 3.57
CA PRO A 17 1.00 1.88 2.84
C PRO A 17 2.48 1.51 2.97
N ILE A 18 2.92 1.16 4.18
CA ILE A 18 4.32 0.79 4.44
C ILE A 18 4.67 -0.57 3.84
N GLY A 19 3.75 -1.54 3.89
CA GLY A 19 3.97 -2.84 3.26
C GLY A 19 4.10 -2.75 1.74
N LEU A 20 3.31 -1.86 1.13
CA LEU A 20 3.44 -1.52 -0.29
C LEU A 20 4.77 -0.84 -0.60
N ALA A 21 5.20 0.12 0.25
CA ALA A 21 6.51 0.74 0.10
C ALA A 21 7.65 -0.30 0.17
N CYS A 22 7.59 -1.24 1.13
CA CYS A 22 8.56 -2.33 1.22
C CYS A 22 8.57 -3.22 -0.03
N ALA A 23 7.40 -3.53 -0.59
CA ALA A 23 7.27 -4.33 -1.79
C ALA A 23 7.87 -3.65 -3.02
N LEU A 24 7.69 -2.33 -3.15
CA LEU A 24 8.29 -1.54 -4.23
C LEU A 24 9.82 -1.56 -4.12
N GLU A 25 10.38 -1.39 -2.93
CA GLU A 25 11.83 -1.47 -2.73
C GLU A 25 12.38 -2.90 -2.96
N ALA A 26 11.67 -3.93 -2.51
CA ALA A 26 12.04 -5.32 -2.81
C ALA A 26 12.07 -5.59 -4.32
N LYS A 27 11.06 -5.10 -5.05
CA LYS A 27 10.99 -5.19 -6.52
C LYS A 27 12.18 -4.50 -7.18
N LYS A 28 12.53 -3.27 -6.77
CA LYS A 28 13.68 -2.53 -7.31
C LYS A 28 15.01 -3.24 -7.07
N ALA A 29 15.14 -3.89 -5.93
CA ALA A 29 16.31 -4.69 -5.57
C ALA A 29 16.37 -6.06 -6.29
N GLY A 30 15.33 -6.42 -7.08
CA GLY A 30 15.28 -7.67 -7.82
C GLY A 30 14.91 -8.89 -6.98
N PHE A 31 14.34 -8.70 -5.80
CA PHE A 31 13.85 -9.79 -4.96
C PHE A 31 12.41 -10.16 -5.31
N ASP A 32 12.14 -11.46 -5.32
CA ASP A 32 10.80 -12.00 -5.28
C ASP A 32 10.19 -11.85 -3.88
N TYR A 33 8.92 -11.43 -3.83
CA TYR A 33 8.24 -11.18 -2.58
C TYR A 33 6.77 -11.59 -2.62
N LEU A 34 6.20 -11.80 -1.43
CA LEU A 34 4.78 -12.00 -1.21
C LEU A 34 4.30 -11.08 -0.09
N ILE A 35 3.27 -10.28 -0.37
CA ILE A 35 2.56 -9.52 0.66
C ILE A 35 1.39 -10.35 1.16
N ILE A 36 1.25 -10.48 2.47
CA ILE A 36 0.12 -11.15 3.13
C ILE A 36 -0.60 -10.13 4.00
N GLU A 37 -1.85 -9.84 3.68
CA GLU A 37 -2.73 -8.94 4.43
C GLU A 37 -3.91 -9.73 4.99
N LYS A 38 -4.35 -9.41 6.21
CA LYS A 38 -5.47 -10.12 6.85
C LYS A 38 -6.82 -9.78 6.21
N GLY A 39 -6.92 -8.59 5.60
CA GLY A 39 -8.15 -8.07 4.99
C GLY A 39 -7.92 -7.59 3.57
N CYS A 40 -8.54 -6.47 3.22
CA CYS A 40 -8.32 -5.83 1.93
C CYS A 40 -7.01 -5.04 1.91
N LEU A 41 -6.57 -4.65 0.71
CA LEU A 41 -5.49 -3.69 0.55
C LEU A 41 -5.76 -2.45 1.41
N VAL A 42 -4.73 -1.98 2.11
CA VAL A 42 -4.80 -0.87 3.07
C VAL A 42 -5.95 -1.00 4.09
N ASN A 43 -6.17 -2.21 4.61
CA ASN A 43 -7.25 -2.55 5.54
C ASN A 43 -7.39 -1.58 6.74
N SER A 44 -6.28 -1.09 7.29
CA SER A 44 -6.34 -0.08 8.36
C SER A 44 -7.01 1.22 7.90
N LEU A 45 -6.65 1.73 6.72
CA LEU A 45 -7.27 2.92 6.14
C LEU A 45 -8.74 2.66 5.80
N TYR A 46 -9.10 1.46 5.34
CA TYR A 46 -10.48 1.09 5.07
C TYR A 46 -11.36 1.22 6.32
N ASN A 47 -10.83 0.84 7.48
CA ASN A 47 -11.53 0.88 8.77
C ASN A 47 -11.46 2.25 9.48
N TYR A 48 -10.77 3.26 8.94
CA TYR A 48 -10.82 4.62 9.49
C TYR A 48 -12.21 5.24 9.28
N PRO A 49 -12.60 6.24 10.10
CA PRO A 49 -13.87 6.95 9.93
C PRO A 49 -14.06 7.43 8.49
N VAL A 50 -15.28 7.30 7.96
CA VAL A 50 -15.59 7.64 6.55
C VAL A 50 -15.24 9.08 6.21
N THR A 51 -15.39 9.98 7.18
CA THR A 51 -15.11 11.42 7.07
C THR A 51 -13.67 11.79 7.45
N MET A 52 -12.77 10.83 7.64
CA MET A 52 -11.40 11.08 8.05
C MET A 52 -10.61 11.85 6.97
N THR A 53 -9.85 12.84 7.44
CA THR A 53 -8.88 13.62 6.67
C THR A 53 -7.49 13.38 7.26
N PHE A 54 -6.50 13.20 6.40
CA PHE A 54 -5.11 13.03 6.84
C PHE A 54 -4.57 14.29 7.49
N PHE A 55 -3.55 14.13 8.32
CA PHE A 55 -2.75 15.26 8.80
C PHE A 55 -1.68 15.68 7.77
N SER A 56 -1.13 14.71 7.04
CA SER A 56 -0.14 14.91 5.98
C SER A 56 -0.78 15.39 4.68
N THR A 57 0.00 16.07 3.85
CA THR A 57 -0.38 16.41 2.47
C THR A 57 -0.21 15.19 1.55
N SER A 58 -0.79 15.26 0.35
CA SER A 58 -0.68 14.24 -0.71
C SER A 58 0.77 13.86 -0.98
N GLU A 59 1.64 14.85 -1.16
CA GLU A 59 3.05 14.69 -1.57
C GLU A 59 3.85 13.92 -0.52
N ARG A 60 3.44 14.01 0.76
CA ARG A 60 4.08 13.28 1.87
C ARG A 60 3.60 11.85 2.01
N LEU A 61 2.50 11.48 1.34
CA LEU A 61 1.89 10.14 1.37
C LEU A 61 2.19 9.34 0.10
N GLU A 62 2.81 9.98 -0.90
CA GLU A 62 3.22 9.38 -2.15
C GLU A 62 4.26 8.27 -1.95
N LEU A 63 4.14 7.23 -2.77
CA LEU A 63 5.04 6.10 -2.87
C LEU A 63 5.65 6.08 -4.27
N ASP A 64 6.97 5.88 -4.32
CA ASP A 64 7.72 5.62 -5.56
C ASP A 64 7.50 6.62 -6.70
N GLY A 65 7.32 7.90 -6.35
CA GLY A 65 7.07 8.97 -7.32
C GLY A 65 5.73 8.85 -8.06
N ILE A 66 4.83 7.97 -7.62
CA ILE A 66 3.47 7.84 -8.17
C ILE A 66 2.63 8.98 -7.56
N PRO A 67 2.15 9.95 -8.37
CA PRO A 67 1.48 11.13 -7.83
C PRO A 67 0.19 10.80 -7.09
N PHE A 68 0.02 11.35 -5.89
CA PHE A 68 -1.20 11.28 -5.12
C PHE A 68 -2.01 12.54 -5.39
N THR A 69 -2.80 12.50 -6.48
CA THR A 69 -3.68 13.60 -6.85
C THR A 69 -4.83 13.77 -5.84
N SER A 70 -4.88 14.95 -5.21
CA SER A 70 -5.92 15.34 -4.27
C SER A 70 -6.44 16.74 -4.64
N ILE A 71 -7.76 16.96 -4.55
CA ILE A 71 -8.34 18.30 -4.69
C ILE A 71 -8.27 19.12 -3.40
N HIS A 72 -7.79 18.50 -2.32
CA HIS A 72 -7.63 19.08 -0.99
C HIS A 72 -6.16 19.14 -0.60
N ALA A 73 -5.76 20.15 0.18
CA ALA A 73 -4.39 20.25 0.72
C ALA A 73 -3.99 19.02 1.57
N LYS A 74 -4.99 18.38 2.21
CA LYS A 74 -4.83 17.12 2.93
C LYS A 74 -5.89 16.14 2.43
N PRO A 75 -5.49 14.96 1.91
CA PRO A 75 -6.44 14.05 1.31
C PRO A 75 -7.38 13.46 2.35
N LYS A 76 -8.54 13.01 1.88
CA LYS A 76 -9.51 12.23 2.65
C LYS A 76 -9.23 10.74 2.53
N ARG A 77 -9.82 9.96 3.43
CA ARG A 77 -9.76 8.50 3.42
C ARG A 77 -10.08 7.91 2.05
N GLY A 78 -11.14 8.38 1.39
CA GLY A 78 -11.56 7.87 0.07
C GLY A 78 -10.50 8.06 -1.02
N GLU A 79 -9.83 9.21 -1.02
CA GLU A 79 -8.75 9.51 -1.98
C GLU A 79 -7.53 8.61 -1.71
N ALA A 80 -7.19 8.35 -0.45
CA ALA A 80 -6.10 7.43 -0.11
C ALA A 80 -6.40 5.97 -0.49
N LEU A 81 -7.65 5.51 -0.29
CA LEU A 81 -8.05 4.16 -0.72
C LEU A 81 -7.90 3.99 -2.24
N GLU A 82 -8.26 5.00 -3.02
CA GLU A 82 -8.08 4.98 -4.47
C GLU A 82 -6.61 5.02 -4.86
N TYR A 83 -5.84 5.90 -4.22
CA TYR A 83 -4.41 6.02 -4.46
C TYR A 83 -3.66 4.69 -4.25
N TYR A 84 -3.79 4.07 -3.09
CA TYR A 84 -3.05 2.84 -2.80
C TYR A 84 -3.49 1.65 -3.65
N ARG A 85 -4.75 1.61 -4.13
CA ARG A 85 -5.19 0.63 -5.13
C ARG A 85 -4.49 0.77 -6.47
N ARG A 86 -4.06 1.97 -6.86
CA ARG A 86 -3.31 2.21 -8.10
C ARG A 86 -1.82 1.87 -7.95
N VAL A 87 -1.31 1.89 -6.73
CA VAL A 87 0.10 1.58 -6.43
C VAL A 87 0.36 0.07 -6.37
N ALA A 88 -0.60 -0.70 -5.85
CA ALA A 88 -0.53 -2.17 -5.74
C ALA A 88 -0.69 -2.85 -7.10
#